data_AF-A0A8A3S0A2-F1
#
_entry.id   AF-A0A8A3S0A2-F1
#
_cell.length_a   1.000
_cell.length_b   1.000
_cell.length_c   1.000
_cell.angle_alpha   90.00
_cell.angle_beta   90.00
_cell.angle_gamma   90.00
#
_symmetry.space_group_name_H-M   'P 1'
#
loop_
_entity.id
_entity.type
_entity.pdbx_description
1 polymer ?
#
loop_
_entity_poly.entity_id
_entity_poly.type
_entity_poly.pdbx_seq_one_letter_code
_entity_poly.pdbx_strand_id
1 'polypeptide(L)'
;MNRQSTISLLLCVLLVFSLTAGCTDTGAIAPGGEQPEQADIPEVRAGSADLPAVEKSATTREGVAVQTIVPATGQPTVTRVFETKFERKTYTVEVEVNGSVYAGARSVDKGLPPGADWNDPGVMTAYYRRFIDDPAMKDFFDDMARDFRSVRAREGLNAGEYLEFLITFVQQIPYDPNAPAHPRYPVEVVRDRTGDCDEKSLLLIGLLAHEGYDTAFILFPDEHHAAAGIRISTGGDPSFRVFEGPETGKYFYIESTEPTYIGLYTEPYGSAEAVVVPIGDGTGRFNRVNYISRITGTYQKIEERLPFMHDRMKAWEEEIEEMETKLTGGNYESRAEWDQDHRAYLKLIDEHNDYVEKYNTYLEVYHYIADHPYDIEGVYRHIENSGVDDIKI
;
A
#
# COMPACT_ATOMS: atom_id res chain seq x y z
N MET A 1 48.56 -27.37 27.19
CA MET A 1 47.70 -26.17 27.24
C MET A 1 46.66 -26.31 26.15
N ASN A 2 45.47 -26.77 26.55
CA ASN A 2 44.29 -26.88 25.68
C ASN A 2 43.75 -25.48 25.38
N ARG A 3 43.59 -25.14 24.10
CA ARG A 3 42.51 -24.26 23.66
C ARG A 3 41.85 -24.92 22.45
N GLN A 4 40.62 -25.36 22.68
CA GLN A 4 39.70 -25.86 21.68
C GLN A 4 39.36 -24.71 20.72
N SER A 5 39.52 -24.94 19.42
CA SER A 5 38.89 -24.13 18.38
C SER A 5 37.40 -24.46 18.39
N THR A 6 36.59 -23.56 18.91
CA THR A 6 35.13 -23.62 18.78
C THR A 6 34.75 -23.17 17.38
N ILE A 7 34.41 -24.13 16.53
CA ILE A 7 33.69 -23.90 15.28
C ILE A 7 32.28 -23.45 15.68
N SER A 8 31.95 -22.18 15.45
CA SER A 8 30.58 -21.68 15.57
C SER A 8 29.78 -22.17 14.37
N LEU A 9 28.73 -22.92 14.67
CA LEU A 9 27.73 -23.41 13.73
C LEU A 9 26.98 -22.19 13.14
N LEU A 10 27.19 -21.89 11.85
CA LEU A 10 26.47 -20.83 11.15
C LEU A 10 25.10 -21.36 10.72
N LEU A 11 24.05 -20.72 11.22
CA LEU A 11 22.66 -21.03 10.92
C LEU A 11 22.33 -20.48 9.52
N CYS A 12 22.12 -21.34 8.53
CA CYS A 12 21.53 -20.93 7.25
C CYS A 12 20.10 -20.45 7.49
N VAL A 13 19.89 -19.14 7.55
CA VAL A 13 18.55 -18.55 7.46
C VAL A 13 18.18 -18.51 5.98
N LEU A 14 17.30 -19.42 5.57
CA LEU A 14 16.64 -19.34 4.26
C LEU A 14 15.81 -18.05 4.21
N LEU A 15 16.24 -17.11 3.37
CA LEU A 15 15.43 -16.00 2.90
C LEU A 15 14.27 -16.58 2.08
N VAL A 16 13.09 -16.68 2.70
CA VAL A 16 11.84 -16.84 1.97
C VAL A 16 11.51 -15.46 1.41
N PHE A 17 11.75 -15.26 0.12
CA PHE A 17 11.17 -14.16 -0.60
C PHE A 17 9.64 -14.35 -0.56
N SER A 18 8.95 -13.50 0.19
CA SER A 18 7.51 -13.35 0.10
C SER A 18 7.23 -12.80 -1.29
N LEU A 19 6.95 -13.70 -2.23
CA LEU A 19 6.39 -13.33 -3.52
C LEU A 19 5.12 -12.52 -3.26
N THR A 20 5.15 -11.28 -3.74
CA THR A 20 4.01 -10.39 -3.93
C THR A 20 2.77 -11.20 -4.33
N ALA A 21 1.68 -11.00 -3.60
CA ALA A 21 0.36 -11.45 -4.02
C ALA A 21 -0.07 -10.61 -5.24
N GLY A 22 0.49 -10.96 -6.40
CA GLY A 22 -0.08 -10.55 -7.67
C GLY A 22 -1.40 -11.30 -7.87
N CYS A 23 -2.45 -10.58 -8.23
CA CYS A 23 -3.67 -11.15 -8.78
C CYS A 23 -3.34 -11.86 -10.10
N THR A 24 -2.89 -13.11 -10.03
CA THR A 24 -2.92 -14.02 -11.16
C THR A 24 -3.52 -15.34 -10.70
N ASP A 25 -4.84 -15.45 -10.79
CA ASP A 25 -5.48 -16.76 -10.99
C ASP A 25 -6.48 -16.65 -12.13
N THR A 26 -5.97 -16.35 -13.32
CA THR A 26 -6.68 -16.66 -14.56
C THR A 26 -6.62 -18.17 -14.73
N GLY A 27 -7.72 -18.85 -14.38
CA GLY A 27 -7.92 -20.26 -14.67
C GLY A 27 -7.71 -20.54 -16.17
N ALA A 28 -6.58 -21.15 -16.49
CA ALA A 28 -6.29 -21.65 -17.83
C ALA A 28 -7.22 -22.84 -18.13
N ILE A 29 -8.21 -22.65 -19.01
CA ILE A 29 -8.96 -23.73 -19.62
C ILE A 29 -8.15 -24.24 -20.82
N ALA A 30 -7.73 -25.51 -20.76
CA ALA A 30 -7.08 -26.22 -21.86
C ALA A 30 -8.02 -26.36 -23.09
N PRO A 31 -7.47 -26.45 -24.32
CA PRO A 31 -8.29 -26.51 -25.53
C PRO A 31 -8.79 -27.93 -25.78
N GLY A 32 -10.11 -28.09 -25.91
CA GLY A 32 -10.72 -29.29 -26.50
C GLY A 32 -11.99 -29.76 -25.79
N GLY A 33 -13.14 -29.61 -26.44
CA GLY A 33 -14.39 -30.26 -26.03
C GLY A 33 -15.64 -29.49 -26.47
N GLU A 34 -16.23 -29.93 -27.59
CA GLU A 34 -17.61 -29.75 -28.11
C GLU A 34 -18.54 -28.67 -27.53
N GLN A 35 -19.04 -27.80 -28.43
CA GLN A 35 -20.22 -26.96 -28.21
C GLN A 35 -21.48 -27.80 -27.93
N PRO A 36 -22.32 -27.40 -26.95
CA PRO A 36 -23.73 -27.74 -26.97
C PRO A 36 -24.61 -26.49 -27.16
N GLU A 37 -25.36 -26.53 -28.26
CA GLU A 37 -26.75 -26.12 -28.49
C GLU A 37 -27.38 -24.98 -27.66
N GLN A 38 -27.80 -23.91 -28.36
CA GLN A 38 -28.64 -22.83 -27.86
C GLN A 38 -29.97 -23.36 -27.33
N ALA A 39 -30.29 -23.03 -26.07
CA ALA A 39 -31.62 -23.21 -25.51
C ALA A 39 -32.39 -21.88 -25.52
N ASP A 40 -33.56 -21.88 -26.16
CA ASP A 40 -34.55 -20.79 -26.16
C ASP A 40 -34.99 -20.46 -24.72
N ILE A 41 -34.88 -19.18 -24.34
CA ILE A 41 -35.41 -18.67 -23.07
C ILE A 41 -36.84 -18.15 -23.30
N PRO A 42 -37.86 -18.59 -22.53
CA PRO A 42 -39.25 -18.18 -22.74
C PRO A 42 -39.51 -16.72 -22.34
N GLU A 43 -40.33 -16.06 -23.15
CA GLU A 43 -40.88 -14.72 -22.92
C GLU A 43 -41.78 -14.71 -21.68
N VAL A 44 -41.29 -14.11 -20.58
CA VAL A 44 -42.10 -13.91 -19.36
C VAL A 44 -42.88 -12.60 -19.50
N ARG A 45 -44.21 -12.73 -19.61
CA ARG A 45 -45.16 -11.62 -19.52
C ARG A 45 -45.02 -10.90 -18.19
N ALA A 46 -44.68 -9.61 -18.26
CA ALA A 46 -44.68 -8.70 -17.13
C ALA A 46 -46.09 -8.54 -16.54
N GLY A 47 -46.27 -8.97 -15.30
CA GLY A 47 -47.35 -8.49 -14.45
C GLY A 47 -46.95 -7.11 -13.90
N SER A 48 -47.84 -6.13 -14.06
CA SER A 48 -47.66 -4.79 -13.52
C SER A 48 -47.73 -4.81 -11.98
N ALA A 49 -46.56 -4.81 -11.35
CA ALA A 49 -46.41 -4.30 -10.00
C ALA A 49 -45.76 -2.92 -10.12
N ASP A 50 -46.43 -1.89 -9.61
CA ASP A 50 -45.92 -0.52 -9.62
C ASP A 50 -44.50 -0.48 -9.04
N LEU A 51 -43.54 -0.09 -9.88
CA LEU A 51 -42.19 0.23 -9.46
C LEU A 51 -42.27 1.46 -8.52
N PRO A 52 -41.59 1.45 -7.36
CA PRO A 52 -41.53 2.65 -6.54
C PRO A 52 -40.87 3.78 -7.35
N ALA A 53 -41.37 5.00 -7.13
CA ALA A 53 -40.96 6.19 -7.85
C ALA A 53 -39.43 6.36 -7.82
N VAL A 54 -38.81 6.42 -9.00
CA VAL A 54 -37.42 6.80 -9.19
C VAL A 54 -37.26 8.23 -8.68
N GLU A 55 -36.63 8.40 -7.53
CA GLU A 55 -36.24 9.72 -7.04
C GLU A 55 -35.18 10.34 -7.98
N LYS A 56 -35.21 11.67 -8.07
CA LYS A 56 -34.47 12.45 -9.07
C LYS A 56 -32.97 12.21 -8.96
N SER A 57 -32.37 11.67 -10.02
CA SER A 57 -30.91 11.64 -10.21
C SER A 57 -30.32 13.04 -10.05
N ALA A 58 -29.24 13.15 -9.26
CA ALA A 58 -28.49 14.39 -9.13
C ALA A 58 -27.54 14.55 -10.32
N THR A 59 -27.48 15.75 -10.87
CA THR A 59 -26.46 16.12 -11.86
C THR A 59 -25.18 16.50 -11.13
N THR A 60 -24.07 15.83 -11.42
CA THR A 60 -22.76 16.16 -10.83
C THR A 60 -22.24 17.51 -11.35
N ARG A 61 -21.12 17.99 -10.78
CA ARG A 61 -20.43 19.21 -11.26
C ARG A 61 -20.06 19.11 -12.74
N GLU A 62 -19.82 17.89 -13.21
CA GLU A 62 -19.44 17.53 -14.57
C GLU A 62 -20.66 17.34 -15.50
N GLY A 63 -21.89 17.57 -15.01
CA GLY A 63 -23.10 17.49 -15.85
C GLY A 63 -23.63 16.07 -16.06
N VAL A 64 -23.05 15.07 -15.38
CA VAL A 64 -23.42 13.65 -15.52
C VAL A 64 -24.47 13.29 -14.47
N ALA A 65 -25.54 12.62 -14.89
CA ALA A 65 -26.64 12.24 -14.02
C ALA A 65 -26.32 10.92 -13.30
N VAL A 66 -26.00 10.95 -12.00
CA VAL A 66 -25.74 9.74 -11.19
C VAL A 66 -26.87 9.50 -10.20
N GLN A 67 -27.05 8.26 -9.77
CA GLN A 67 -27.99 7.92 -8.70
C GLN A 67 -27.37 8.25 -7.34
N THR A 68 -28.20 8.76 -6.43
CA THR A 68 -27.80 9.14 -5.07
C THR A 68 -28.41 8.21 -4.03
N ILE A 69 -27.80 8.15 -2.86
CA ILE A 69 -28.29 7.36 -1.73
C ILE A 69 -29.64 7.92 -1.28
N VAL A 70 -30.63 7.04 -1.18
CA VAL A 70 -31.89 7.30 -0.49
C VAL A 70 -31.86 6.53 0.84
N PRO A 71 -31.67 7.21 1.99
CA PRO A 71 -31.61 6.52 3.28
C PRO A 71 -32.89 5.72 3.56
N ALA A 72 -32.75 4.45 3.94
CA ALA A 72 -33.87 3.61 4.30
C ALA A 72 -34.53 4.09 5.62
N THR A 73 -35.80 3.79 5.85
CA THR A 73 -36.47 4.19 7.09
C THR A 73 -36.21 3.23 8.24
N GLY A 74 -35.95 3.76 9.43
CA GLY A 74 -36.01 3.03 10.70
C GLY A 74 -34.88 2.02 10.94
N GLN A 75 -33.77 2.12 10.22
CA GLN A 75 -32.63 1.25 10.44
C GLN A 75 -31.76 1.78 11.59
N PRO A 76 -31.34 0.91 12.54
CA PRO A 76 -30.59 1.34 13.71
C PRO A 76 -29.15 1.74 13.35
N THR A 77 -28.64 2.78 14.01
CA THR A 77 -27.20 3.06 14.05
C THR A 77 -26.46 1.96 14.78
N VAL A 78 -25.25 1.64 14.31
CA VAL A 78 -24.40 0.65 14.96
C VAL A 78 -22.97 1.12 15.00
N THR A 79 -22.36 1.01 16.18
CA THR A 79 -20.96 1.30 16.39
C THR A 79 -20.06 0.20 15.82
N ARG A 80 -19.03 0.62 15.10
CA ARG A 80 -17.92 -0.22 14.63
C ARG A 80 -16.64 0.23 15.31
N VAL A 81 -15.92 -0.74 15.84
CA VAL A 81 -14.69 -0.52 16.59
C VAL A 81 -13.53 -1.02 15.76
N PHE A 82 -12.45 -0.25 15.63
CA PHE A 82 -11.25 -0.63 14.89
C PHE A 82 -10.03 -0.45 15.78
N GLU A 83 -9.18 -1.46 15.83
CA GLU A 83 -7.87 -1.35 16.46
C GLU A 83 -6.87 -0.89 15.40
N THR A 84 -6.26 0.26 15.63
CA THR A 84 -5.34 0.92 14.68
C THR A 84 -4.00 1.11 15.34
N LYS A 85 -2.99 0.38 14.89
CA LYS A 85 -1.60 0.67 15.27
C LYS A 85 -1.17 1.97 14.61
N PHE A 86 -0.62 2.89 15.39
CA PHE A 86 -0.04 4.12 14.86
C PHE A 86 1.11 4.55 15.76
N GLU A 87 2.27 4.75 15.13
CA GLU A 87 3.56 4.88 15.82
C GLU A 87 3.75 3.75 16.86
N ARG A 88 3.91 4.13 18.12
CA ARG A 88 4.24 3.22 19.23
C ARG A 88 3.01 2.75 20.01
N LYS A 89 1.80 3.06 19.56
CA LYS A 89 0.54 2.81 20.28
C LYS A 89 -0.48 2.10 19.39
N THR A 90 -1.45 1.47 20.04
CA THR A 90 -2.68 1.01 19.39
C THR A 90 -3.81 1.91 19.87
N TYR A 91 -4.59 2.42 18.94
CA TYR A 91 -5.77 3.24 19.18
C TYR A 91 -7.03 2.45 18.85
N THR A 92 -8.03 2.57 19.72
CA THR A 92 -9.39 2.12 19.42
C THR A 92 -10.12 3.29 18.76
N VAL A 93 -10.55 3.10 17.51
CA VAL A 93 -11.35 4.06 16.75
C VAL A 93 -12.78 3.55 16.70
N GLU A 94 -13.73 4.36 17.17
CA GLU A 94 -15.15 4.04 17.18
C GLU A 94 -15.91 4.87 16.14
N VAL A 95 -16.54 4.20 15.18
CA VAL A 95 -17.33 4.84 14.13
C VAL A 95 -18.80 4.45 14.28
N GLU A 96 -19.66 5.45 14.50
CA GLU A 96 -21.11 5.27 14.49
C GLU A 96 -21.62 5.19 13.04
N VAL A 97 -22.07 4.00 12.63
CA VAL A 97 -22.58 3.82 11.26
C VAL A 97 -24.09 3.93 11.26
N ASN A 98 -24.61 4.97 10.61
CA ASN A 98 -26.04 5.15 10.41
C ASN A 98 -26.61 4.03 9.52
N GLY A 99 -27.42 3.14 10.11
CA GLY A 99 -27.97 1.99 9.40
C GLY A 99 -28.90 2.36 8.24
N SER A 100 -29.51 3.55 8.28
CA SER A 100 -30.42 4.03 7.24
C SER A 100 -29.66 4.41 5.98
N VAL A 101 -28.53 5.10 6.16
CA VAL A 101 -27.59 5.46 5.07
C VAL A 101 -26.95 4.20 4.50
N TYR A 102 -26.47 3.28 5.36
CA TYR A 102 -25.91 2.01 4.92
C TYR A 102 -26.89 1.19 4.06
N ALA A 103 -28.14 1.03 4.51
CA ALA A 103 -29.15 0.31 3.74
C ALA A 103 -29.46 0.98 2.40
N GLY A 104 -29.53 2.33 2.37
CA GLY A 104 -29.68 3.09 1.14
C GLY A 104 -28.51 2.88 0.17
N ALA A 105 -27.28 2.95 0.67
CA ALA A 105 -26.05 2.71 -0.09
C ALA A 105 -25.99 1.28 -0.68
N ARG A 106 -26.50 0.28 0.04
CA ARG A 106 -26.62 -1.10 -0.49
C ARG A 106 -27.61 -1.21 -1.64
N SER A 107 -28.68 -0.40 -1.63
CA SER A 107 -29.77 -0.47 -2.61
C SER A 107 -29.58 0.41 -3.85
N VAL A 108 -28.78 1.48 -3.75
CA VAL A 108 -28.58 2.39 -4.89
C VAL A 108 -27.85 1.66 -6.01
N ASP A 109 -28.31 1.86 -7.25
CA ASP A 109 -27.64 1.32 -8.42
C ASP A 109 -26.36 2.11 -8.70
N LYS A 110 -25.26 1.36 -8.74
CA LYS A 110 -23.89 1.85 -8.86
C LYS A 110 -23.36 1.71 -10.29
N GLY A 111 -24.20 1.35 -11.26
CA GLY A 111 -23.83 1.40 -12.66
C GLY A 111 -23.52 2.81 -13.13
N LEU A 112 -22.81 2.90 -14.25
CA LEU A 112 -22.76 4.13 -15.04
C LEU A 112 -24.12 4.38 -15.70
N PRO A 113 -24.46 5.65 -15.98
CA PRO A 113 -25.65 5.98 -16.76
C PRO A 113 -25.59 5.34 -18.16
N PRO A 114 -26.73 4.92 -18.74
CA PRO A 114 -26.76 4.40 -20.10
C PRO A 114 -26.14 5.38 -21.11
N GLY A 115 -25.19 4.89 -21.93
CA GLY A 115 -24.52 5.69 -22.95
C GLY A 115 -23.35 6.55 -22.44
N ALA A 116 -22.98 6.45 -21.16
CA ALA A 116 -21.76 7.06 -20.66
C ALA A 116 -20.50 6.38 -21.22
N ASP A 117 -19.51 7.18 -21.61
CA ASP A 117 -18.19 6.68 -22.03
C ASP A 117 -17.22 6.70 -20.85
N TRP A 118 -16.73 5.53 -20.47
CA TRP A 118 -15.75 5.38 -19.38
C TRP A 118 -14.41 6.08 -19.69
N ASN A 119 -14.10 6.32 -20.95
CA ASN A 119 -12.87 7.03 -21.33
C ASN A 119 -13.01 8.55 -21.24
N ASP A 120 -14.21 9.07 -21.01
CA ASP A 120 -14.43 10.50 -20.79
C ASP A 120 -14.00 10.87 -19.35
N PRO A 121 -12.99 11.76 -19.19
CA PRO A 121 -12.52 12.15 -17.85
C PRO A 121 -13.59 12.80 -16.97
N GLY A 122 -14.55 13.51 -17.57
CA GLY A 122 -15.69 14.11 -16.87
C GLY A 122 -16.67 13.06 -16.35
N VAL A 123 -16.91 11.99 -17.12
CA VAL A 123 -17.71 10.83 -16.67
C VAL A 123 -17.03 10.11 -15.52
N MET A 124 -15.73 9.85 -15.63
CA MET A 124 -14.94 9.19 -14.58
C MET A 124 -14.92 10.00 -13.29
N THR A 125 -14.69 11.31 -13.41
CA THR A 125 -14.71 12.23 -12.29
C THR A 125 -16.08 12.24 -11.61
N ALA A 126 -17.16 12.38 -12.38
CA ALA A 126 -18.52 12.32 -11.85
C ALA A 126 -18.84 11.01 -11.14
N TYR A 127 -18.44 9.89 -11.75
CA TYR A 127 -18.68 8.54 -11.22
C TYR A 127 -18.02 8.34 -9.87
N TYR A 128 -16.73 8.66 -9.74
CA TYR A 128 -16.02 8.43 -8.48
C TYR A 128 -16.34 9.47 -7.41
N ARG A 129 -16.57 10.73 -7.79
CA ARG A 129 -17.01 11.77 -6.85
C ARG A 129 -18.31 11.43 -6.16
N ARG A 130 -19.25 10.73 -6.82
CA ARG A 130 -20.53 10.37 -6.19
C ARG A 130 -20.33 9.58 -4.88
N PHE A 131 -19.26 8.78 -4.76
CA PHE A 131 -18.99 7.98 -3.56
C PHE A 131 -18.58 8.82 -2.34
N ILE A 132 -18.27 10.10 -2.57
CA ILE A 132 -17.73 11.03 -1.57
C ILE A 132 -18.65 12.24 -1.42
N ASP A 133 -19.10 12.81 -2.54
CA ASP A 133 -19.92 14.02 -2.63
C ASP A 133 -21.42 13.75 -2.45
N ASP A 134 -21.86 12.48 -2.34
CA ASP A 134 -23.26 12.18 -2.02
C ASP A 134 -23.65 12.83 -0.67
N PRO A 135 -24.80 13.54 -0.59
CA PRO A 135 -25.21 14.22 0.64
C PRO A 135 -25.23 13.33 1.88
N ALA A 136 -25.58 12.05 1.74
CA ALA A 136 -25.59 11.11 2.85
C ALA A 136 -24.17 10.69 3.30
N MET A 137 -23.18 10.80 2.43
CA MET A 137 -21.77 10.56 2.77
C MET A 137 -21.16 11.73 3.54
N LYS A 138 -21.62 12.95 3.31
CA LYS A 138 -21.14 14.13 4.06
C LYS A 138 -21.31 13.93 5.57
N ASP A 139 -22.51 13.55 6.02
CA ASP A 139 -22.79 13.33 7.45
C ASP A 139 -21.98 12.16 8.00
N PHE A 140 -21.79 11.10 7.20
CA PHE A 140 -20.95 9.96 7.56
C PHE A 140 -19.48 10.37 7.79
N PHE A 141 -18.89 11.16 6.89
CA PHE A 141 -17.51 11.65 7.07
C PHE A 141 -17.40 12.63 8.25
N ASP A 142 -18.41 13.47 8.48
CA ASP A 142 -18.49 14.35 9.66
C ASP A 142 -18.46 13.54 10.96
N ASP A 143 -19.24 12.46 11.05
CA ASP A 143 -19.30 11.58 12.22
C ASP A 143 -17.97 10.83 12.42
N MET A 144 -17.40 10.27 11.35
CA MET A 144 -16.13 9.56 11.38
C MET A 144 -14.97 10.48 11.81
N ALA A 145 -14.92 11.72 11.28
CA ALA A 145 -13.88 12.68 11.61
C ALA A 145 -13.85 13.09 13.09
N ARG A 146 -14.96 12.97 13.83
CA ARG A 146 -15.02 13.35 15.26
C ARG A 146 -14.04 12.57 16.11
N ASP A 147 -14.00 11.24 15.93
CA ASP A 147 -13.13 10.40 16.76
C ASP A 147 -11.65 10.58 16.39
N PHE A 148 -11.36 10.71 15.09
CA PHE A 148 -10.02 11.06 14.61
C PHE A 148 -9.53 12.41 15.16
N ARG A 149 -10.37 13.45 15.12
CA ARG A 149 -10.04 14.76 15.70
C ARG A 149 -9.87 14.69 17.22
N SER A 150 -10.60 13.81 17.90
CA SER A 150 -10.42 13.53 19.34
C SER A 150 -9.05 12.93 19.63
N VAL A 151 -8.64 11.90 18.88
CA VAL A 151 -7.29 11.32 18.98
C VAL A 151 -6.22 12.37 18.69
N ARG A 152 -6.37 13.14 17.60
CA ARG A 152 -5.47 14.24 17.26
C ARG A 152 -5.29 15.22 18.42
N ALA A 153 -6.38 15.67 19.02
CA ALA A 153 -6.33 16.64 20.11
C ALA A 153 -5.72 16.05 21.39
N ARG A 154 -6.04 14.79 21.72
CA ARG A 154 -5.53 14.10 22.91
C ARG A 154 -4.03 13.84 22.84
N GLU A 155 -3.55 13.39 21.69
CA GLU A 155 -2.13 13.04 21.48
C GLU A 155 -1.30 14.25 21.04
N GLY A 156 -1.94 15.34 20.63
CA GLY A 156 -1.25 16.54 20.13
C GLY A 156 -0.66 16.36 18.74
N LEU A 157 -1.28 15.54 17.88
CA LEU A 157 -0.75 15.22 16.54
C LEU A 157 -0.71 16.48 15.67
N ASN A 158 0.44 16.72 15.06
CA ASN A 158 0.61 17.74 14.05
C ASN A 158 -0.14 17.36 12.75
N ALA A 159 -0.18 18.26 11.76
CA ALA A 159 -0.95 18.00 10.54
C ALA A 159 -0.45 16.78 9.74
N GLY A 160 0.86 16.53 9.71
CA GLY A 160 1.46 15.37 9.05
C GLY A 160 1.13 14.07 9.78
N GLU A 161 1.37 14.02 11.10
CA GLU A 161 1.03 12.86 11.93
C GLU A 161 -0.47 12.53 11.88
N TYR A 162 -1.32 13.56 11.86
CA TYR A 162 -2.76 13.36 11.73
C TYR A 162 -3.15 12.76 10.38
N LEU A 163 -2.57 13.24 9.28
CA LEU A 163 -2.76 12.67 7.96
C LEU A 163 -2.30 11.20 7.91
N GLU A 164 -1.12 10.92 8.46
CA GLU A 164 -0.55 9.56 8.53
C GLU A 164 -1.47 8.64 9.35
N PHE A 165 -2.03 9.12 10.46
CA PHE A 165 -2.99 8.35 11.25
C PHE A 165 -4.24 7.95 10.46
N LEU A 166 -4.79 8.86 9.63
CA LEU A 166 -5.95 8.56 8.78
C LEU A 166 -5.61 7.50 7.71
N ILE A 167 -4.44 7.62 7.08
CA ILE A 167 -3.95 6.64 6.10
C ILE A 167 -3.79 5.27 6.75
N THR A 168 -3.07 5.22 7.86
CA THR A 168 -2.76 4.00 8.61
C THR A 168 -4.02 3.31 9.16
N PHE A 169 -5.05 4.07 9.53
CA PHE A 169 -6.37 3.53 9.88
C PHE A 169 -6.97 2.76 8.71
N VAL A 170 -7.06 3.38 7.52
CA VAL A 170 -7.68 2.74 6.37
C VAL A 170 -6.87 1.53 5.91
N GLN A 171 -5.53 1.63 5.89
CA GLN A 171 -4.63 0.52 5.56
C GLN A 171 -4.84 -0.72 6.43
N GLN A 172 -5.28 -0.56 7.68
CA GLN A 172 -5.51 -1.66 8.62
C GLN A 172 -6.93 -2.25 8.57
N ILE A 173 -7.84 -1.69 7.75
CA ILE A 173 -9.11 -2.36 7.45
C ILE A 173 -8.81 -3.61 6.60
N PRO A 174 -9.36 -4.80 6.92
CA PRO A 174 -9.15 -6.01 6.13
C PRO A 174 -9.44 -5.85 4.62
N TYR A 175 -8.67 -6.54 3.80
CA TYR A 175 -8.89 -6.62 2.36
C TYR A 175 -10.01 -7.62 2.02
N ASP A 176 -10.86 -7.27 1.06
CA ASP A 176 -11.94 -8.13 0.56
C ASP A 176 -11.59 -8.71 -0.83
N PRO A 177 -11.14 -9.97 -0.93
CA PRO A 177 -10.86 -10.59 -2.23
C PRO A 177 -12.13 -10.93 -3.03
N ASN A 178 -13.32 -10.80 -2.43
CA ASN A 178 -14.60 -11.12 -3.04
C ASN A 178 -15.50 -9.86 -3.18
N ALA A 179 -14.87 -8.69 -3.26
CA ALA A 179 -15.57 -7.44 -3.46
C ALA A 179 -16.45 -7.47 -4.73
N PRO A 180 -17.59 -6.77 -4.74
CA PRO A 180 -18.44 -6.68 -5.91
C PRO A 180 -17.78 -5.92 -7.05
N ALA A 181 -18.25 -6.14 -8.28
CA ALA A 181 -17.71 -5.45 -9.48
C ALA A 181 -17.92 -3.92 -9.50
N HIS A 182 -18.82 -3.39 -8.66
CA HIS A 182 -18.99 -1.96 -8.48
C HIS A 182 -18.61 -1.61 -7.04
N PRO A 183 -17.77 -0.59 -6.82
CA PRO A 183 -17.27 -0.28 -5.49
C PRO A 183 -18.41 0.03 -4.54
N ARG A 184 -18.33 -0.49 -3.33
CA ARG A 184 -19.15 -0.06 -2.19
C ARG A 184 -18.89 1.39 -1.82
N TYR A 185 -19.90 2.05 -1.24
CA TYR A 185 -19.71 3.35 -0.62
C TYR A 185 -18.83 3.25 0.65
N PRO A 186 -18.13 4.32 1.03
CA PRO A 186 -17.34 4.37 2.27
C PRO A 186 -18.10 3.92 3.53
N VAL A 187 -19.40 4.23 3.63
CA VAL A 187 -20.26 3.77 4.75
C VAL A 187 -20.38 2.24 4.80
N GLU A 188 -20.43 1.58 3.64
CA GLU A 188 -20.52 0.13 3.53
C GLU A 188 -19.18 -0.52 3.91
N VAL A 189 -18.05 0.03 3.44
CA VAL A 189 -16.70 -0.45 3.80
C VAL A 189 -16.49 -0.44 5.31
N VAL A 190 -16.85 0.66 5.99
CA VAL A 190 -16.74 0.77 7.45
C VAL A 190 -17.76 -0.13 8.15
N ARG A 191 -18.99 -0.25 7.63
CA ARG A 191 -20.02 -1.12 8.18
C ARG A 191 -19.60 -2.59 8.17
N ASP A 192 -19.04 -3.02 7.05
CA ASP A 192 -18.68 -4.40 6.77
C ASP A 192 -17.26 -4.73 7.28
N ARG A 193 -16.47 -3.69 7.61
CA ARG A 193 -15.10 -3.75 8.10
C ARG A 193 -14.16 -4.43 7.11
N THR A 194 -14.41 -4.23 5.81
CA THR A 194 -13.62 -4.82 4.72
C THR A 194 -13.86 -4.05 3.43
N GLY A 195 -12.87 -4.03 2.54
CA GLY A 195 -12.98 -3.49 1.19
C GLY A 195 -11.81 -3.95 0.30
N ASP A 196 -11.92 -3.82 -1.01
CA ASP A 196 -10.81 -4.04 -1.94
C ASP A 196 -10.08 -2.72 -2.29
N CYS A 197 -9.31 -2.72 -3.38
CA CYS A 197 -8.38 -1.64 -3.72
C CYS A 197 -9.09 -0.30 -4.01
N ASP A 198 -10.18 -0.29 -4.77
CA ASP A 198 -10.91 0.93 -5.10
C ASP A 198 -11.76 1.41 -3.92
N GLU A 199 -12.46 0.51 -3.24
CA GLU A 199 -13.29 0.79 -2.07
C GLU A 199 -12.49 1.42 -0.91
N LYS A 200 -11.35 0.83 -0.55
CA LYS A 200 -10.48 1.35 0.51
C LYS A 200 -9.83 2.67 0.11
N SER A 201 -9.45 2.81 -1.15
CA SER A 201 -8.92 4.07 -1.68
C SER A 201 -9.96 5.19 -1.66
N LEU A 202 -11.20 4.92 -2.04
CA LEU A 202 -12.30 5.89 -1.98
C LEU A 202 -12.64 6.31 -0.55
N LEU A 203 -12.64 5.36 0.40
CA LEU A 203 -12.78 5.68 1.83
C LEU A 203 -11.67 6.63 2.31
N LEU A 204 -10.41 6.34 1.97
CA LEU A 204 -9.27 7.16 2.35
C LEU A 204 -9.32 8.56 1.71
N ILE A 205 -9.56 8.63 0.40
CA ILE A 205 -9.67 9.89 -0.34
C ILE A 205 -10.79 10.73 0.23
N GLY A 206 -11.96 10.16 0.50
CA GLY A 206 -13.11 10.87 1.06
C GLY A 206 -12.83 11.41 2.46
N LEU A 207 -12.20 10.62 3.32
CA LEU A 207 -11.82 11.05 4.66
C LEU A 207 -10.79 12.20 4.62
N LEU A 208 -9.76 12.08 3.79
CA LEU A 208 -8.76 13.12 3.61
C LEU A 208 -9.35 14.39 2.96
N ALA A 209 -10.18 14.25 1.94
CA ALA A 209 -10.86 15.38 1.31
C ALA A 209 -11.76 16.12 2.32
N HIS A 210 -12.51 15.37 3.13
CA HIS A 210 -13.33 15.93 4.21
C HIS A 210 -12.51 16.71 5.25
N GLU A 211 -11.31 16.22 5.58
CA GLU A 211 -10.36 16.91 6.47
C GLU A 211 -9.58 18.05 5.78
N GLY A 212 -9.88 18.36 4.51
CA GLY A 212 -9.36 19.53 3.79
C GLY A 212 -8.06 19.29 3.01
N TYR A 213 -7.70 18.03 2.73
CA TYR A 213 -6.57 17.68 1.89
C TYR A 213 -6.93 17.64 0.39
N ASP A 214 -5.97 18.01 -0.48
CA ASP A 214 -6.08 17.87 -1.93
C ASP A 214 -5.73 16.42 -2.30
N THR A 215 -6.73 15.66 -2.76
CA THR A 215 -6.63 14.23 -3.02
C THR A 215 -7.05 13.88 -4.43
N ALA A 216 -6.51 12.78 -4.93
CA ALA A 216 -6.87 12.22 -6.22
C ALA A 216 -7.08 10.72 -6.09
N PHE A 217 -7.84 10.17 -7.02
CA PHE A 217 -7.95 8.74 -7.22
C PHE A 217 -7.05 8.33 -8.38
N ILE A 218 -6.16 7.38 -8.14
CA ILE A 218 -5.17 6.92 -9.13
C ILE A 218 -5.62 5.54 -9.60
N LEU A 219 -5.97 5.45 -10.88
CA LEU A 219 -6.49 4.24 -11.50
C LEU A 219 -5.45 3.65 -12.44
N PHE A 220 -5.33 2.32 -12.39
CA PHE A 220 -4.53 1.50 -13.29
C PHE A 220 -5.46 0.50 -13.98
N PRO A 221 -6.16 0.92 -15.05
CA PRO A 221 -7.24 0.13 -15.64
C PRO A 221 -6.78 -1.23 -16.17
N ASP A 222 -5.59 -1.28 -16.79
CA ASP A 222 -5.02 -2.49 -17.39
C ASP A 222 -4.53 -3.48 -16.32
N GLU A 223 -4.11 -2.97 -15.17
CA GLU A 223 -3.67 -3.75 -14.01
C GLU A 223 -4.83 -4.11 -13.07
N HIS A 224 -6.05 -3.62 -13.34
CA HIS A 224 -7.21 -3.76 -12.46
C HIS A 224 -6.93 -3.30 -11.02
N HIS A 225 -6.19 -2.20 -10.87
CA HIS A 225 -5.80 -1.67 -9.57
C HIS A 225 -6.20 -0.22 -9.40
N ALA A 226 -6.39 0.19 -8.14
CA ALA A 226 -6.66 1.55 -7.78
C ALA A 226 -6.01 1.91 -6.45
N ALA A 227 -5.57 3.16 -6.35
CA ALA A 227 -4.87 3.67 -5.19
C ALA A 227 -5.33 5.08 -4.82
N ALA A 228 -5.13 5.44 -3.56
CA ALA A 228 -5.34 6.80 -3.11
C ALA A 228 -4.16 7.70 -3.52
N GLY A 229 -4.46 8.97 -3.77
CA GLY A 229 -3.48 9.99 -4.12
C GLY A 229 -3.57 11.18 -3.17
N ILE A 230 -2.41 11.67 -2.70
CA ILE A 230 -2.31 12.89 -1.88
C ILE A 230 -1.43 13.93 -2.57
N ARG A 231 -1.90 15.18 -2.65
CA ARG A 231 -1.13 16.28 -3.22
C ARG A 231 0.13 16.50 -2.40
N ILE A 232 1.25 16.66 -3.09
CA ILE A 232 2.54 16.94 -2.47
C ILE A 232 2.94 18.41 -2.65
N SER A 233 3.66 18.93 -1.66
CA SER A 233 4.48 20.14 -1.80
C SER A 233 5.94 19.73 -1.86
N THR A 234 6.51 19.61 -3.07
CA THR A 234 7.95 19.30 -3.17
C THR A 234 8.78 20.57 -3.33
N GLY A 235 9.91 20.60 -2.62
CA GLY A 235 11.07 21.43 -2.92
C GLY A 235 12.18 20.59 -3.53
N GLY A 236 11.88 19.77 -4.54
CA GLY A 236 12.81 18.82 -5.17
C GLY A 236 12.12 17.72 -6.00
N ASP A 237 12.92 16.82 -6.58
CA ASP A 237 12.48 15.62 -7.29
C ASP A 237 12.48 14.42 -6.31
N PRO A 238 11.32 13.89 -5.92
CA PRO A 238 11.26 12.72 -5.05
C PRO A 238 11.82 11.49 -5.77
N SER A 239 12.36 10.53 -5.00
CA SER A 239 12.91 9.27 -5.53
C SER A 239 11.84 8.29 -6.04
N PHE A 240 10.57 8.71 -6.07
CA PHE A 240 9.43 7.88 -6.44
C PHE A 240 8.71 8.50 -7.62
N ARG A 241 8.00 7.66 -8.36
CA ARG A 241 7.00 8.12 -9.31
C ARG A 241 6.02 9.08 -8.63
N VAL A 242 5.87 10.25 -9.25
CA VAL A 242 4.78 11.19 -8.98
C VAL A 242 3.71 11.02 -10.04
N PHE A 243 2.46 11.16 -9.64
CA PHE A 243 1.32 11.05 -10.55
C PHE A 243 0.85 12.46 -10.88
N GLU A 244 0.88 12.81 -12.16
CA GLU A 244 0.48 14.13 -12.63
C GLU A 244 -1.03 14.17 -12.89
N GLY A 245 -1.71 15.07 -12.19
CA GLY A 245 -3.13 15.36 -12.42
C GLY A 245 -3.34 16.49 -13.45
N PRO A 246 -4.58 16.66 -13.93
CA PRO A 246 -4.92 17.56 -15.04
C PRO A 246 -4.49 19.03 -14.86
N GLU A 247 -4.49 19.57 -13.62
CA GLU A 247 -4.20 20.98 -13.34
C GLU A 247 -2.82 21.22 -12.70
N THR A 248 -1.78 20.50 -13.15
CA THR A 248 -0.40 20.54 -12.60
C THR A 248 -0.27 20.00 -11.16
N GLY A 249 -1.25 19.22 -10.72
CA GLY A 249 -1.20 18.49 -9.47
C GLY A 249 -0.16 17.38 -9.51
N LYS A 250 0.75 17.33 -8.54
CA LYS A 250 1.59 16.16 -8.31
C LYS A 250 1.06 15.42 -7.10
N TYR A 251 0.80 14.15 -7.25
CA TYR A 251 0.26 13.29 -6.21
C TYR A 251 1.25 12.18 -5.90
N PHE A 252 1.38 11.86 -4.61
CA PHE A 252 1.96 10.59 -4.19
C PHE A 252 0.89 9.52 -4.16
N TYR A 253 1.27 8.35 -4.67
CA TYR A 253 0.55 7.09 -4.51
C TYR A 253 0.49 6.70 -3.04
N ILE A 254 -0.66 6.23 -2.60
CA ILE A 254 -0.86 5.62 -1.29
C ILE A 254 -1.53 4.28 -1.52
N GLU A 255 -0.81 3.20 -1.25
CA GLU A 255 -1.39 1.87 -1.17
C GLU A 255 -2.30 1.83 0.07
N SER A 256 -3.59 1.61 -0.16
CA SER A 256 -4.60 1.59 0.90
C SER A 256 -4.95 0.18 1.35
N THR A 257 -4.49 -0.85 0.63
CA THR A 257 -4.85 -2.26 0.86
C THR A 257 -4.05 -2.93 1.97
N GLU A 258 -2.88 -2.39 2.29
CA GLU A 258 -2.03 -2.88 3.36
C GLU A 258 -1.18 -1.76 3.99
N PRO A 259 -0.72 -1.93 5.24
CA PRO A 259 0.19 -0.98 5.89
C PRO A 259 1.50 -0.84 5.11
N THR A 260 1.67 0.30 4.47
CA THR A 260 2.85 0.64 3.65
C THR A 260 3.14 2.13 3.74
N TYR A 261 4.34 2.54 3.32
CA TYR A 261 4.72 3.94 3.28
C TYR A 261 4.08 4.67 2.10
N ILE A 262 3.68 5.92 2.33
CA ILE A 262 3.23 6.83 1.28
C ILE A 262 4.31 6.89 0.18
N GLY A 263 3.91 6.85 -1.09
CA GLY A 263 4.82 6.89 -2.24
C GLY A 263 5.52 5.57 -2.54
N LEU A 264 5.46 4.56 -1.67
CA LEU A 264 5.92 3.21 -1.99
C LEU A 264 4.88 2.50 -2.86
N TYR A 265 5.33 1.98 -3.99
CA TYR A 265 4.54 1.15 -4.90
C TYR A 265 5.36 -0.07 -5.30
N THR A 266 4.67 -1.12 -5.73
CA THR A 266 5.28 -2.30 -6.35
C THR A 266 5.16 -2.21 -7.87
N GLU A 267 6.01 -2.91 -8.60
CA GLU A 267 5.79 -3.08 -10.04
C GLU A 267 4.51 -3.93 -10.28
N PRO A 268 3.73 -3.62 -11.33
CA PRO A 268 4.05 -2.74 -12.46
C PRO A 268 3.73 -1.24 -12.26
N TYR A 269 3.23 -0.81 -11.09
CA TYR A 269 2.69 0.54 -10.89
C TYR A 269 3.75 1.66 -10.99
N GLY A 270 5.04 1.32 -10.96
CA GLY A 270 6.12 2.26 -11.21
C GLY A 270 6.21 2.73 -12.66
N SER A 271 5.64 1.99 -13.60
CA SER A 271 5.71 2.27 -15.04
C SER A 271 4.36 2.21 -15.77
N ALA A 272 3.35 1.56 -15.19
CA ALA A 272 2.01 1.42 -15.76
C ALA A 272 1.33 2.75 -16.11
N GLU A 273 0.51 2.79 -17.15
CA GLU A 273 -0.29 3.98 -17.44
C GLU A 273 -1.34 4.20 -16.35
N ALA A 274 -1.47 5.45 -15.89
CA ALA A 274 -2.34 5.79 -14.78
C ALA A 274 -3.30 6.91 -15.18
N VAL A 275 -4.56 6.76 -14.79
CA VAL A 275 -5.57 7.82 -14.89
C VAL A 275 -5.70 8.46 -13.51
N VAL A 276 -5.40 9.76 -13.42
CA VAL A 276 -5.50 10.52 -12.18
C VAL A 276 -6.79 11.34 -12.20
N VAL A 277 -7.70 11.01 -11.28
CA VAL A 277 -9.00 11.67 -11.13
C VAL A 277 -8.97 12.54 -9.86
N PRO A 278 -8.86 13.88 -9.96
CA PRO A 278 -8.91 14.75 -8.79
C PRO A 278 -10.27 14.68 -8.10
N ILE A 279 -10.28 14.48 -6.78
CA ILE A 279 -11.51 14.35 -6.00
C ILE A 279 -11.63 15.45 -4.95
N GLY A 280 -10.59 15.66 -4.14
CA GLY A 280 -10.56 16.70 -3.11
C GLY A 280 -10.17 18.06 -3.67
N ASP A 281 -10.86 19.12 -3.26
CA ASP A 281 -10.53 20.53 -3.57
C ASP A 281 -9.91 21.28 -2.36
N GLY A 282 -9.46 20.50 -1.36
CA GLY A 282 -8.77 21.02 -0.19
C GLY A 282 -7.43 21.68 -0.53
N THR A 283 -6.83 22.34 0.47
CA THR A 283 -5.49 22.96 0.32
C THR A 283 -4.41 22.22 1.09
N GLY A 284 -4.79 21.24 1.92
CA GLY A 284 -3.87 20.41 2.67
C GLY A 284 -3.02 19.55 1.74
N ARG A 285 -1.73 19.40 2.06
CA ARG A 285 -0.75 18.67 1.24
C ARG A 285 0.15 17.85 2.13
N PHE A 286 0.65 16.75 1.59
CA PHE A 286 1.73 16.01 2.23
C PHE A 286 3.06 16.78 2.10
N ASN A 287 3.72 17.04 3.23
CA ASN A 287 4.92 17.87 3.31
C ASN A 287 6.13 17.15 3.95
N ARG A 288 5.98 15.92 4.45
CA ARG A 288 7.09 15.08 4.96
C ARG A 288 7.77 14.27 3.86
N VAL A 289 7.81 14.82 2.64
CA VAL A 289 8.36 14.14 1.45
C VAL A 289 9.79 13.66 1.69
N ASN A 290 10.64 14.46 2.32
CA ASN A 290 12.04 14.11 2.58
C ASN A 290 12.19 12.92 3.55
N TYR A 291 11.31 12.82 4.56
CA TYR A 291 11.33 11.71 5.53
C TYR A 291 11.03 10.39 4.83
N ILE A 292 9.94 10.37 4.07
CA ILE A 292 9.52 9.21 3.29
C ILE A 292 10.57 8.87 2.21
N SER A 293 11.08 9.87 1.48
CA SER A 293 12.19 9.72 0.50
C SER A 293 13.39 9.00 1.09
N ARG A 294 13.75 9.34 2.33
CA ARG A 294 14.83 8.63 3.01
C ARG A 294 14.45 7.20 3.35
N ILE A 295 13.27 6.96 3.93
CA ILE A 295 12.85 5.63 4.39
C ILE A 295 12.78 4.65 3.22
N THR A 296 11.93 4.93 2.23
CA THR A 296 11.69 4.01 1.12
C THR A 296 12.87 3.97 0.15
N GLY A 297 13.61 5.08 -0.02
CA GLY A 297 14.87 5.07 -0.76
C GLY A 297 15.96 4.23 -0.11
N THR A 298 16.04 4.21 1.23
CA THR A 298 16.94 3.30 1.96
C THR A 298 16.49 1.86 1.82
N TYR A 299 15.18 1.61 1.95
CA TYR A 299 14.58 0.29 1.79
C TYR A 299 14.92 -0.34 0.44
N GLN A 300 14.67 0.39 -0.66
CA GLN A 300 14.97 -0.06 -2.03
C GLN A 300 16.47 -0.29 -2.25
N LYS A 301 17.32 0.64 -1.77
CA LYS A 301 18.78 0.49 -1.86
C LYS A 301 19.29 -0.77 -1.16
N ILE A 302 18.74 -1.09 0.01
CA ILE A 302 19.10 -2.32 0.73
C ILE A 302 18.61 -3.54 -0.04
N GLU A 303 17.34 -3.54 -0.46
CA GLU A 303 16.73 -4.63 -1.23
C GLU A 303 17.57 -4.99 -2.47
N GLU A 304 17.96 -3.98 -3.24
CA GLU A 304 18.80 -4.14 -4.43
C GLU A 304 20.21 -4.63 -4.08
N ARG A 305 20.75 -4.22 -2.92
CA ARG A 305 22.14 -4.51 -2.54
C ARG A 305 22.34 -5.90 -1.93
N LEU A 306 21.36 -6.41 -1.16
CA LEU A 306 21.48 -7.66 -0.40
C LEU A 306 21.88 -8.87 -1.29
N PRO A 307 21.30 -9.10 -2.48
CA PRO A 307 21.70 -10.23 -3.33
C PRO A 307 23.18 -10.21 -3.72
N PHE A 308 23.72 -9.04 -4.10
CA PHE A 308 25.14 -8.91 -4.44
C PHE A 308 26.06 -9.13 -3.24
N MET A 309 25.62 -8.72 -2.04
CA MET A 309 26.37 -8.98 -0.83
C MET A 309 26.40 -10.48 -0.52
N HIS A 310 25.25 -11.15 -0.60
CA HIS A 310 25.14 -12.58 -0.40
C HIS A 310 26.05 -13.36 -1.35
N ASP A 311 26.02 -13.06 -2.66
CA ASP A 311 26.86 -13.74 -3.65
C ASP A 311 28.37 -13.52 -3.40
N ARG A 312 28.74 -12.31 -2.95
CA ARG A 312 30.14 -12.00 -2.61
C ARG A 312 30.60 -12.78 -1.37
N MET A 313 29.75 -12.89 -0.34
CA MET A 313 30.04 -13.68 0.85
C MET A 313 30.28 -15.14 0.49
N LYS A 314 29.40 -15.73 -0.32
CA LYS A 314 29.55 -17.10 -0.78
C LYS A 314 30.86 -17.33 -1.56
N ALA A 315 31.22 -16.42 -2.47
CA ALA A 315 32.48 -16.52 -3.21
C ALA A 315 33.71 -16.47 -2.29
N TRP A 316 33.65 -15.66 -1.23
CA TRP A 316 34.71 -15.61 -0.22
C TRP A 316 34.74 -16.86 0.67
N GLU A 317 33.61 -17.44 1.02
CA GLU A 317 33.56 -18.73 1.74
C GLU A 317 34.26 -19.83 0.94
N GLU A 318 33.99 -19.92 -0.36
CA GLU A 318 34.66 -20.87 -1.27
C GLU A 318 36.19 -20.60 -1.34
N GLU A 319 36.61 -19.34 -1.49
CA GLU A 319 38.04 -18.97 -1.51
C GLU A 319 38.74 -19.26 -0.18
N ILE A 320 38.09 -19.01 0.95
CA ILE A 320 38.60 -19.31 2.30
C ILE A 320 38.79 -20.83 2.46
N GLU A 321 37.84 -21.65 2.01
CA GLU A 321 37.94 -23.12 2.06
C GLU A 321 39.09 -23.65 1.19
N GLU A 322 39.26 -23.09 -0.02
CA GLU A 322 40.38 -23.42 -0.91
C GLU A 322 41.74 -23.05 -0.27
N MET A 323 41.84 -21.85 0.31
CA MET A 323 43.04 -21.40 1.00
C MET A 323 43.36 -22.26 2.24
N GLU A 324 42.35 -22.65 3.02
CA GLU A 324 42.52 -23.54 4.17
C GLU A 324 43.03 -24.92 3.73
N THR A 325 42.45 -25.47 2.65
CA THR A 325 42.90 -26.74 2.05
C THR A 325 44.36 -26.64 1.60
N LYS A 326 44.74 -25.54 0.94
CA LYS A 326 46.13 -25.29 0.53
C LYS A 326 47.07 -25.16 1.74
N LEU A 327 46.68 -24.47 2.80
CA LEU A 327 47.51 -24.26 3.99
C LEU A 327 47.74 -25.54 4.80
N THR A 328 46.77 -26.46 4.80
CA THR A 328 46.80 -27.71 5.59
C THR A 328 47.36 -28.91 4.81
N GLY A 329 47.12 -28.98 3.49
CA GLY A 329 47.52 -30.10 2.64
C GLY A 329 48.52 -29.77 1.53
N GLY A 330 48.86 -28.49 1.33
CA GLY A 330 49.75 -28.05 0.25
C GLY A 330 51.24 -28.26 0.53
N ASN A 331 52.01 -28.45 -0.55
CA ASN A 331 53.47 -28.44 -0.49
C ASN A 331 53.98 -27.00 -0.66
N TYR A 332 54.71 -26.51 0.34
CA TYR A 332 55.35 -25.19 0.31
C TYR A 332 56.85 -25.34 0.16
N GLU A 333 57.48 -24.53 -0.71
CA GLU A 333 58.93 -24.58 -0.92
C GLU A 333 59.69 -23.95 0.24
N SER A 334 59.05 -23.02 0.96
CA SER A 334 59.63 -22.35 2.12
C SER A 334 58.61 -21.95 3.18
N ARG A 335 59.09 -21.73 4.40
CA ARG A 335 58.27 -21.18 5.49
C ARG A 335 57.74 -19.78 5.17
N ALA A 336 58.52 -18.97 4.45
CA ALA A 336 58.15 -17.61 4.10
C ALA A 336 56.95 -17.56 3.13
N GLU A 337 56.89 -18.49 2.18
CA GLU A 337 55.76 -18.67 1.27
C GLU A 337 54.49 -19.05 2.03
N TRP A 338 54.59 -20.04 2.93
CA TRP A 338 53.47 -20.42 3.81
C TRP A 338 52.99 -19.24 4.66
N ASP A 339 53.91 -18.50 5.29
CA ASP A 339 53.54 -17.37 6.15
C ASP A 339 52.86 -16.23 5.33
N GLN A 340 53.18 -16.10 4.03
CA GLN A 340 52.52 -15.15 3.14
C GLN A 340 51.07 -15.55 2.84
N ASP A 341 50.84 -16.79 2.45
CA ASP A 341 49.50 -17.30 2.16
C ASP A 341 48.63 -17.33 3.42
N HIS A 342 49.22 -17.69 4.57
CA HIS A 342 48.51 -17.65 5.85
C HIS A 342 48.08 -16.23 6.24
N ARG A 343 48.91 -15.21 5.96
CA ARG A 343 48.50 -13.80 6.17
C ARG A 343 47.37 -13.38 5.23
N ALA A 344 47.40 -13.83 3.98
CA ALA A 344 46.33 -13.53 3.02
C ALA A 344 45.02 -14.20 3.45
N TYR A 345 45.07 -15.45 3.91
CA TYR A 345 43.93 -16.20 4.44
C TYR A 345 43.29 -15.48 5.64
N LEU A 346 44.10 -15.09 6.64
CA LEU A 346 43.59 -14.35 7.80
C LEU A 346 42.97 -13.01 7.40
N LYS A 347 43.60 -12.28 6.47
CA LYS A 347 43.06 -11.02 5.96
C LYS A 347 41.71 -11.21 5.25
N LEU A 348 41.56 -12.28 4.46
CA LEU A 348 40.31 -12.59 3.78
C LEU A 348 39.20 -12.96 4.76
N ILE A 349 39.52 -13.71 5.83
CA ILE A 349 38.58 -13.99 6.92
C ILE A 349 38.12 -12.70 7.60
N ASP A 350 39.04 -11.80 7.93
CA ASP A 350 38.70 -10.53 8.57
C ASP A 350 37.79 -9.69 7.64
N GLU A 351 38.15 -9.57 6.35
CA GLU A 351 37.33 -8.87 5.35
C GLU A 351 35.94 -9.49 5.14
N HIS A 352 35.86 -10.83 5.13
CA HIS A 352 34.61 -11.56 5.06
C HIS A 352 33.73 -11.30 6.28
N ASN A 353 34.29 -11.38 7.49
CA ASN A 353 33.56 -11.16 8.74
C ASN A 353 33.02 -9.73 8.84
N ASP A 354 33.83 -8.72 8.52
CA ASP A 354 33.38 -7.32 8.48
C ASP A 354 32.21 -7.13 7.50
N TYR A 355 32.24 -7.83 6.36
CA TYR A 355 31.18 -7.76 5.36
C TYR A 355 29.91 -8.51 5.78
N VAL A 356 30.03 -9.63 6.50
CA VAL A 356 28.90 -10.33 7.13
C VAL A 356 28.23 -9.43 8.17
N GLU A 357 28.98 -8.74 9.02
CA GLU A 357 28.43 -7.80 10.00
C GLU A 357 27.67 -6.66 9.31
N LYS A 358 28.22 -6.14 8.22
CA LYS A 358 27.56 -5.12 7.40
C LYS A 358 26.29 -5.64 6.73
N TYR A 359 26.32 -6.85 6.17
CA TYR A 359 25.14 -7.51 5.59
C TYR A 359 24.02 -7.66 6.63
N ASN A 360 24.36 -8.11 7.84
CA ASN A 360 23.40 -8.28 8.93
C ASN A 360 22.80 -6.94 9.37
N THR A 361 23.60 -5.86 9.40
CA THR A 361 23.11 -4.50 9.69
C THR A 361 22.10 -4.05 8.63
N TYR A 362 22.38 -4.29 7.35
CA TYR A 362 21.46 -3.93 6.27
C TYR A 362 20.17 -4.74 6.36
N LEU A 363 20.26 -6.04 6.60
CA LEU A 363 19.10 -6.92 6.75
C LEU A 363 18.23 -6.53 7.95
N GLU A 364 18.85 -6.15 9.06
CA GLU A 364 18.14 -5.66 10.25
C GLU A 364 17.35 -4.39 9.97
N VAL A 365 17.98 -3.40 9.32
CA VAL A 365 17.31 -2.16 8.92
C VAL A 365 16.19 -2.41 7.91
N TYR A 366 16.41 -3.30 6.94
CA TYR A 366 15.39 -3.70 5.96
C TYR A 366 14.15 -4.26 6.65
N HIS A 367 14.33 -5.21 7.58
CA HIS A 367 13.22 -5.77 8.35
C HIS A 367 12.56 -4.73 9.25
N TYR A 368 13.35 -3.86 9.90
CA TYR A 368 12.81 -2.80 10.74
C TYR A 368 11.89 -1.87 9.94
N ILE A 369 12.31 -1.43 8.74
CA ILE A 369 11.48 -0.62 7.85
C ILE A 369 10.20 -1.38 7.46
N ALA A 370 10.30 -2.64 7.05
CA ALA A 370 9.16 -3.45 6.62
C ALA A 370 8.13 -3.70 7.73
N ASP A 371 8.58 -3.89 8.97
CA ASP A 371 7.73 -4.28 10.10
C ASP A 371 7.03 -3.09 10.80
N HIS A 372 7.44 -1.86 10.47
CA HIS A 372 6.96 -0.62 11.11
C HIS A 372 6.38 0.43 10.14
N PRO A 373 5.51 0.05 9.17
CA PRO A 373 4.99 0.97 8.15
C PRO A 373 4.12 2.11 8.71
N TYR A 374 3.72 2.00 9.98
CA TYR A 374 2.92 2.98 10.72
C TYR A 374 3.74 3.83 11.72
N ASP A 375 5.08 3.68 11.79
CA ASP A 375 5.97 4.44 12.68
C ASP A 375 7.06 5.18 11.90
N ILE A 376 6.64 6.15 11.06
CA ILE A 376 7.55 6.93 10.19
C ILE A 376 8.68 7.58 11.00
N GLU A 377 8.38 8.17 12.16
CA GLU A 377 9.39 8.84 12.99
C GLU A 377 10.33 7.85 13.69
N GLY A 378 9.83 6.70 14.16
CA GLY A 378 10.66 5.62 14.69
C GLY A 378 11.61 5.05 13.66
N VAL A 379 11.11 4.76 12.45
CA VAL A 379 11.88 4.20 11.33
C VAL A 379 12.92 5.18 10.83
N TYR A 380 12.56 6.45 10.65
CA TYR A 380 13.51 7.47 10.24
C TYR A 380 14.70 7.57 11.22
N ARG A 381 14.42 7.60 12.53
CA ARG A 381 15.48 7.61 13.56
C ARG A 381 16.27 6.31 13.60
N HIS A 382 15.65 5.17 13.35
CA HIS A 382 16.33 3.89 13.30
C HIS A 382 17.37 3.88 12.16
N ILE A 383 17.00 4.34 10.96
CA ILE A 383 17.91 4.51 9.82
C ILE A 383 19.06 5.47 10.16
N GLU A 384 18.78 6.61 10.79
CA GLU A 384 19.83 7.57 11.15
C GLU A 384 20.87 7.00 12.13
N ASN A 385 20.46 6.07 12.99
CA ASN A 385 21.33 5.48 14.01
C ASN A 385 22.01 4.18 13.53
N SER A 386 21.58 3.58 12.43
CA SER A 386 22.13 2.31 11.93
C SER A 386 23.38 2.48 11.06
N GLY A 387 23.65 3.71 10.58
CA GLY A 387 24.85 4.00 9.79
C GLY A 387 24.81 3.47 8.36
N VAL A 388 23.63 3.12 7.84
CA VAL A 388 23.45 2.58 6.47
C VAL A 388 23.43 3.64 5.36
N ASP A 389 23.80 4.88 5.67
CA ASP A 389 23.83 5.98 4.68
C ASP A 389 24.89 5.77 3.58
N ASP A 390 25.78 4.80 3.74
CA ASP A 390 26.88 4.49 2.83
C ASP A 390 26.54 3.45 1.75
N ILE A 391 25.27 3.03 1.64
CA ILE A 391 24.84 2.10 0.57
C ILE A 391 25.09 2.74 -0.80
N LYS A 392 25.95 2.08 -1.58
CA LYS A 392 26.19 2.38 -2.99
C LYS A 392 25.60 1.25 -3.82
N ILE A 393 24.71 1.62 -4.75
CA ILE A 393 24.18 0.73 -5.78
C ILE A 393 25.23 0.59 -6.88
#